data_AF-A0A924G5K4-F1
#
_entry.id   AF-A0A924G5K4-F1
#
_cell.length_a   1.000
_cell.length_b   1.000
_cell.length_c   1.000
_cell.angle_alpha   90.00
_cell.angle_beta   90.00
_cell.angle_gamma   90.00
#
_symmetry.space_group_name_H-M   'P 1'
#
loop_
_entity.id
_entity.type
_entity.pdbx_description
1 polymer ?
#
loop_
_entity_poly.entity_id
_entity_poly.type
_entity_poly.pdbx_seq_one_letter_code
_entity_poly.pdbx_strand_id
1 'polypeptide(L)'
;MTDGLEQETKQFSDTQKRMYDFLFATSMGVLSTIDANGDPHGAGIHYTINKQFEVAFLTKSETKKYDNLMHNDRFMLTVFEPLTQPTVQLSGIALRSR
;
A
#
# COMPACT_ATOMS: atom_id res chain seq x y z
N MET A 1 32.75 -17.15 8.48
CA MET A 1 31.77 -18.06 7.82
C MET A 1 30.74 -17.15 7.21
N THR A 2 30.82 -17.06 5.88
CA THR A 2 30.11 -16.15 4.99
C THR A 2 28.65 -16.57 4.86
N ASP A 3 27.73 -15.67 5.17
CA ASP A 3 26.40 -15.71 4.59
C ASP A 3 26.12 -14.33 3.98
N GLY A 4 26.68 -14.17 2.78
CA GLY A 4 26.30 -13.08 1.89
C GLY A 4 24.88 -13.38 1.44
N LEU A 5 23.90 -12.70 2.04
CA LEU A 5 22.59 -12.56 1.44
C LEU A 5 22.77 -11.67 0.21
N GLU A 6 23.10 -12.31 -0.91
CA GLU A 6 22.83 -11.78 -2.24
C GLU A 6 21.34 -11.44 -2.28
N GLN A 7 21.01 -10.17 -2.08
CA GLN A 7 19.68 -9.69 -2.41
C GLN A 7 19.57 -9.81 -3.92
N GLU A 8 18.92 -10.89 -4.35
CA GLU A 8 18.56 -11.15 -5.73
C GLU A 8 17.99 -9.85 -6.33
N THR A 9 18.72 -9.25 -7.26
CA THR A 9 18.35 -7.98 -7.87
C THR A 9 17.10 -8.23 -8.70
N LYS A 10 15.91 -8.10 -8.08
CA LYS A 10 14.64 -8.28 -8.76
C LYS A 10 14.55 -7.26 -9.90
N GLN A 11 14.79 -7.71 -11.12
CA GLN A 11 14.68 -6.88 -12.30
C GLN A 11 13.20 -6.68 -12.60
N PHE A 12 12.76 -5.43 -12.54
CA PHE A 12 11.41 -5.07 -12.92
C PHE A 12 11.23 -5.19 -14.43
N SER A 13 10.05 -5.65 -14.86
CA SER A 13 9.56 -5.35 -16.20
C SER A 13 9.37 -3.84 -16.37
N ASP A 14 9.33 -3.33 -17.60
CA ASP A 14 9.09 -1.90 -17.84
C ASP A 14 7.80 -1.40 -17.19
N THR A 15 6.76 -2.25 -17.18
CA THR A 15 5.49 -1.95 -16.51
C THR A 15 5.66 -1.86 -14.99
N GLN A 16 6.33 -2.84 -14.38
CA GLN A 16 6.61 -2.81 -12.94
C GLN A 16 7.46 -1.60 -12.57
N LYS A 17 8.45 -1.25 -13.39
CA LYS A 17 9.28 -0.06 -13.18
C LYS A 17 8.44 1.21 -13.19
N ARG A 18 7.58 1.40 -14.20
CA ARG A 18 6.69 2.57 -14.26
C ARG A 18 5.74 2.65 -13.06
N MET A 19 5.17 1.53 -12.64
CA MET A 19 4.28 1.48 -11.47
C MET A 19 5.04 1.81 -10.19
N TYR A 20 6.21 1.20 -9.98
CA TYR A 20 7.04 1.48 -8.81
C TYR A 20 7.47 2.95 -8.76
N ASP A 21 7.98 3.49 -9.88
CA ASP A 21 8.42 4.89 -9.95
C ASP A 21 7.25 5.85 -9.65
N PHE A 22 6.05 5.56 -10.16
CA PHE A 22 4.83 6.32 -9.87
C PHE A 22 4.44 6.29 -8.39
N LEU A 23 4.37 5.09 -7.80
CA LEU A 23 3.99 4.90 -6.39
C LEU A 23 5.06 5.46 -5.45
N PHE A 24 6.33 5.32 -5.79
CA PHE A 24 7.44 5.84 -5.00
C PHE A 24 7.49 7.37 -5.01
N ALA A 25 7.19 8.01 -6.15
CA ALA A 25 7.10 9.46 -6.25
C ALA A 25 5.85 10.04 -5.53
N THR A 26 4.79 9.24 -5.39
CA THR A 26 3.52 9.69 -4.81
C THR A 26 3.34 9.13 -3.39
N SER A 27 3.58 9.91 -2.35
CA SER A 27 3.55 9.43 -0.96
C SER A 27 2.18 9.45 -0.27
N MET A 28 1.10 9.81 -1.00
CA MET A 28 -0.26 9.88 -0.48
C MET A 28 -1.23 9.08 -1.34
N GLY A 29 -2.25 8.51 -0.70
CA GLY A 29 -3.33 7.81 -1.40
C GLY A 29 -4.55 7.66 -0.51
N VAL A 30 -5.60 7.05 -1.07
CA VAL A 30 -6.83 6.69 -0.36
C VAL A 30 -6.82 5.20 -0.07
N LEU A 31 -6.79 4.85 1.21
CA LEU A 31 -6.98 3.49 1.69
C LEU A 31 -8.47 3.22 1.87
N SER A 32 -8.99 2.30 1.06
CA SER A 32 -10.34 1.76 1.14
C SER A 32 -10.34 0.48 1.98
N THR A 33 -11.18 0.46 3.01
CA THR A 33 -11.37 -0.65 3.96
C THR A 33 -12.85 -0.98 4.07
N ILE A 34 -13.19 -2.11 4.69
CA ILE A 34 -14.57 -2.55 4.90
C ILE A 34 -14.82 -2.65 6.40
N ASP A 35 -15.92 -2.09 6.89
CA ASP A 35 -16.27 -2.22 8.30
C ASP A 35 -17.05 -3.52 8.60
N ALA A 36 -17.41 -3.72 9.87
CA ALA A 36 -18.09 -4.93 10.31
C ALA A 36 -19.50 -5.14 9.72
N ASN A 37 -20.12 -4.09 9.16
CA ASN A 37 -21.41 -4.19 8.49
C ASN A 37 -21.25 -4.51 6.99
N GLY A 38 -20.02 -4.54 6.48
CA GLY A 38 -19.74 -4.67 5.06
C GLY A 38 -19.71 -3.33 4.30
N ASP A 39 -19.81 -2.20 5.01
CA ASP A 39 -19.81 -0.89 4.37
C ASP A 39 -18.38 -0.44 4.02
N PRO A 40 -18.13 0.13 2.82
CA PRO A 40 -16.81 0.59 2.43
C PRO A 40 -16.48 1.96 3.05
N HIS A 41 -15.23 2.13 3.49
CA HIS A 41 -14.71 3.38 4.05
C HIS A 41 -13.39 3.76 3.38
N GLY A 42 -13.31 4.98 2.86
CA GLY A 42 -12.08 5.56 2.30
C GLY A 42 -11.42 6.53 3.27
N ALA A 43 -10.10 6.44 3.43
CA ALA A 43 -9.32 7.38 4.23
C ALA A 43 -8.01 7.75 3.55
N GLY A 44 -7.67 9.04 3.55
CA GLY A 44 -6.35 9.51 3.13
C GLY A 44 -5.26 8.96 4.04
N ILE A 45 -4.17 8.45 3.47
CA ILE A 45 -2.99 7.98 4.18
C ILE A 45 -1.71 8.49 3.52
N HIS A 46 -0.68 8.66 4.33
CA HIS A 46 0.70 8.60 3.83
C HIS A 46 1.17 7.16 3.84
N TYR A 47 1.91 6.78 2.80
CA TYR A 47 2.47 5.44 2.68
C TYR A 47 3.90 5.47 2.14
N THR A 48 4.56 4.32 2.28
CA THR A 48 5.84 4.02 1.64
C THR A 48 5.71 2.70 0.89
N ILE A 49 6.54 2.50 -0.13
CA ILE A 49 6.59 1.26 -0.91
C ILE A 49 8.03 0.83 -1.10
N ASN A 50 8.29 -0.47 -1.02
CA ASN A 50 9.59 -1.05 -1.31
C ASN A 50 9.63 -1.77 -2.67
N LYS A 51 10.81 -2.27 -3.06
CA LYS A 51 10.99 -2.95 -4.35
C LYS A 51 10.25 -4.31 -4.44
N GLN A 52 9.74 -4.81 -3.33
CA GLN A 52 8.91 -6.00 -3.25
C GLN A 52 7.42 -5.68 -3.47
N PHE A 53 7.07 -4.39 -3.71
CA PHE A 53 5.70 -3.87 -3.77
C PHE A 53 4.94 -4.02 -2.44
N GLU A 54 5.67 -4.09 -1.33
CA GLU A 54 5.08 -4.03 0.00
C GLU A 54 4.82 -2.58 0.34
N VAL A 55 3.55 -2.28 0.65
CA VAL A 55 3.10 -0.96 1.06
C VAL A 55 3.03 -0.91 2.58
N ALA A 56 3.67 0.09 3.18
CA ALA A 56 3.59 0.33 4.62
C ALA A 56 2.99 1.72 4.88
N PHE A 57 2.08 1.77 5.86
CA PHE A 57 1.47 3.01 6.35
C PHE A 57 1.31 2.92 7.87
N LEU A 58 1.23 4.08 8.52
CA LEU A 58 1.00 4.18 9.95
C LEU A 58 -0.45 4.57 10.23
N THR A 59 -1.04 3.98 11.25
CA THR A 59 -2.35 4.37 11.77
C THR A 59 -2.40 4.17 13.27
N LYS A 60 -3.22 4.97 13.96
CA LYS A 60 -3.45 4.80 15.41
C LYS A 60 -4.56 3.77 15.65
N SER A 61 -4.51 3.11 16.80
CA SER A 61 -5.49 2.11 17.24
C SER A 61 -6.92 2.65 17.34
N GLU A 62 -7.10 3.94 17.54
CA GLU A 62 -8.42 4.56 17.75
C GLU A 62 -9.09 4.99 16.43
N THR A 63 -8.50 4.64 15.28
CA THR A 63 -9.02 5.06 13.98
C THR A 63 -9.98 4.02 13.40
N LYS A 64 -11.06 4.47 12.73
CA LYS A 64 -12.01 3.59 12.04
C LYS A 64 -11.33 2.61 11.07
N LYS A 65 -10.31 3.06 10.34
CA LYS A 65 -9.51 2.19 9.45
C LYS A 65 -8.73 1.11 10.20
N TYR A 66 -8.26 1.37 11.42
CA TYR A 66 -7.65 0.34 12.25
C TYR A 66 -8.68 -0.71 12.66
N ASP A 67 -9.83 -0.28 13.18
CA ASP A 67 -10.92 -1.20 13.56
C ASP A 67 -11.39 -2.04 12.37
N ASN A 68 -11.56 -1.41 11.21
CA ASN A 68 -11.92 -2.08 9.96
C ASN A 68 -10.88 -3.14 9.58
N LEU A 69 -9.58 -2.82 9.64
CA LEU A 69 -8.50 -3.76 9.30
C LEU A 69 -8.32 -4.89 10.32
N MET A 70 -8.71 -4.67 11.58
CA MET A 70 -8.74 -5.74 12.58
C MET A 70 -9.92 -6.70 12.37
N HIS A 71 -11.01 -6.22 11.75
CA HIS A 71 -12.16 -7.04 11.40
C HIS A 71 -11.99 -7.76 10.05
N ASN A 72 -11.50 -7.04 9.04
CA ASN A 72 -11.30 -7.51 7.68
C ASN A 72 -9.99 -6.92 7.13
N ASP A 73 -9.00 -7.78 6.93
CA ASP A 73 -7.65 -7.39 6.52
C ASP A 73 -7.54 -7.03 5.03
N ARG A 74 -8.60 -7.18 4.24
CA ARG A 74 -8.63 -6.80 2.83
C ARG A 74 -8.72 -5.29 2.69
N PHE A 75 -7.89 -4.76 1.81
CA PHE A 75 -7.90 -3.34 1.47
C PHE A 75 -7.72 -3.09 -0.02
N MET A 76 -8.03 -1.87 -0.43
CA MET A 76 -7.59 -1.31 -1.70
C MET A 76 -6.93 0.05 -1.46
N LEU A 77 -5.76 0.30 -2.04
CA LEU A 77 -5.12 1.61 -2.05
C LEU A 77 -5.27 2.22 -3.45
N THR A 78 -5.85 3.42 -3.52
CA THR A 78 -5.92 4.21 -4.75
C THR A 78 -4.96 5.39 -4.65
N VAL A 79 -4.07 5.51 -5.63
CA VAL A 79 -3.08 6.58 -5.74
C VAL A 79 -3.33 7.30 -7.06
N PHE A 80 -3.49 8.62 -7.01
CA PHE A 80 -3.71 9.46 -8.19
C PHE A 80 -2.72 10.62 -8.19
N GLU A 81 -2.29 11.05 -9.37
CA GLU A 81 -1.50 12.27 -9.52
C GLU A 81 -2.33 13.29 -10.32
N PRO A 82 -2.60 14.49 -9.76
CA PRO A 82 -3.57 15.42 -10.32
C PRO A 82 -3.17 16.07 -11.65
N LEU A 83 -1.88 16.24 -11.94
CA LEU A 83 -1.41 17.00 -13.10
C LEU A 83 -1.43 16.18 -14.40
N THR A 84 -0.90 14.96 -14.33
CA THR A 84 -0.77 14.02 -15.43
C THR A 84 -1.92 13.01 -15.47
N GLN A 85 -2.74 12.97 -14.42
CA GLN A 85 -3.91 12.09 -14.24
C GLN A 85 -3.68 10.57 -14.29
N PRO A 86 -2.47 9.99 -14.07
CA PRO A 86 -2.35 8.56 -13.85
C PRO A 86 -2.99 8.16 -12.53
N THR A 87 -3.55 6.96 -12.50
CA THR A 87 -4.10 6.33 -11.30
C THR A 87 -3.59 4.91 -11.20
N VAL A 88 -3.20 4.50 -9.99
CA VAL A 88 -2.88 3.11 -9.64
C VAL A 88 -3.81 2.65 -8.53
N GLN A 89 -4.31 1.43 -8.69
CA GLN A 89 -5.10 0.74 -7.68
C GLN A 89 -4.37 -0.54 -7.27
N LEU A 90 -4.16 -0.70 -5.97
CA LEU A 90 -3.53 -1.88 -5.37
C LEU A 90 -4.53 -2.55 -4.45
N SER A 91 -4.77 -3.84 -4.64
CA SER A 91 -5.57 -4.64 -3.71
C SER A 91 -4.64 -5.57 -2.93
N GLY A 92 -4.90 -5.74 -1.64
CA GLY A 92 -4.01 -6.54 -0.80
C GLY A 92 -4.62 -6.96 0.53
N ILE A 93 -3.77 -7.61 1.33
CA ILE A 93 -4.03 -8.00 2.71
C ILE A 93 -3.11 -7.19 3.61
N ALA A 94 -3.66 -6.55 4.62
CA ALA A 94 -2.90 -5.79 5.59
C ALA A 94 -2.32 -6.71 6.66
N LEU A 95 -1.00 -6.64 6.86
CA LEU A 95 -0.31 -7.32 7.95
C LEU A 95 0.08 -6.31 9.01
N ARG A 96 -0.25 -6.62 10.27
CA ARG A 96 0.21 -5.80 11.40
C ARG A 96 1.68 -6.10 11.67
N SER A 97 2.54 -5.09 11.60
CA SER A 97 3.91 -5.19 12.12
C SER A 97 3.86 -5.46 13.62
N ARG A 98 4.69 -6.39 14.10
CA ARG A 98 4.89 -6.63 15.53
C ARG A 98 5.65 -5.50 16.18
#